data_AF-A0A938UR40-F1
#
_entry.id   AF-A0A938UR40-F1
#
_cell.length_a   1.000
_cell.length_b   1.000
_cell.length_c   1.000
_cell.angle_alpha   90.00
_cell.angle_beta   90.00
_cell.angle_gamma   90.00
#
_symmetry.space_group_name_H-M   'P 1'
#
loop_
_entity.id
_entity.type
_entity.pdbx_description
1 polymer ?
#
loop_
_entity_poly.entity_id
_entity_poly.type
_entity_poly.pdbx_seq_one_letter_code
_entity_poly.pdbx_strand_id
1 'polypeptide(L)'
;MFDSAESAMLGVQDGAAAPMIEARSLGVRLWNAVSAVLSTTRLAVGIAVGVASLAGAVLVLAQEAPKPASADPASIERKLDQARAYVDRMRGMISSGFSELEEARKSSNVARVNCVSDALGTMKGLLRLAEGIFLSMQECGSRKDGACTEHEYVKISVAFNKCEDMEGQLKGCGGPSMDGAVDGKPVIEKTVDSDIPDLNPVGGLTAVDPKLEVPPSASPFFKTGG
;
A
#
# COMPACT_ATOMS: atom_id res chain seq x y z
N MET A 1 -49.34 17.52 -24.74
CA MET A 1 -49.50 16.13 -24.25
C MET A 1 -48.14 15.45 -24.38
N PHE A 2 -47.18 15.50 -23.47
CA PHE A 2 -47.04 15.95 -22.07
C PHE A 2 -45.99 17.09 -22.02
N ASP A 3 -46.30 18.32 -21.58
CA ASP A 3 -46.20 18.87 -20.20
C ASP A 3 -44.80 18.70 -19.57
N SER A 4 -43.93 19.72 -19.51
CA SER A 4 -43.97 20.97 -18.70
C SER A 4 -43.97 20.74 -17.18
N ALA A 5 -42.77 20.51 -16.62
CA ALA A 5 -42.32 20.83 -15.25
C ALA A 5 -40.97 20.10 -15.10
N GLU A 6 -39.82 20.76 -14.95
CA GLU A 6 -39.33 21.16 -13.64
C GLU A 6 -38.21 22.20 -13.83
N SER A 7 -38.64 23.44 -14.02
CA SER A 7 -37.83 24.62 -13.67
C SER A 7 -38.10 24.94 -12.20
N ALA A 8 -37.17 24.60 -11.31
CA ALA A 8 -36.94 25.28 -10.04
C ALA A 8 -35.79 24.60 -9.30
N MET A 9 -34.61 25.24 -9.25
CA MET A 9 -33.75 25.38 -8.07
C MET A 9 -32.41 26.00 -8.50
N LEU A 10 -32.50 27.24 -8.99
CA LEU A 10 -31.41 28.21 -8.86
C LEU A 10 -31.38 28.66 -7.39
N GLY A 11 -30.67 27.89 -6.58
CA GLY A 11 -30.30 28.25 -5.21
C GLY A 11 -28.88 28.81 -5.21
N VAL A 12 -28.80 30.12 -5.43
CA VAL A 12 -27.61 30.95 -5.14
C VAL A 12 -27.21 30.74 -3.67
N GLN A 13 -26.02 30.19 -3.44
CA GLN A 13 -25.31 30.38 -2.18
C GLN A 13 -24.03 31.14 -2.48
N ASP A 14 -24.13 32.46 -2.38
CA ASP A 14 -23.02 33.37 -2.14
C ASP A 14 -22.42 33.04 -0.76
N GLY A 15 -21.50 32.09 -0.75
CA GLY A 15 -20.65 31.77 0.39
C GLY A 15 -19.38 32.60 0.32
N ALA A 16 -19.32 33.66 1.13
CA ALA A 16 -18.21 34.59 1.28
C ALA A 16 -16.83 33.91 1.24
N ALA A 17 -16.03 34.33 0.26
CA ALA A 17 -14.61 34.05 0.16
C ALA A 17 -13.86 34.72 1.33
N ALA A 18 -13.44 33.93 2.31
CA ALA A 18 -12.41 34.32 3.27
C ALA A 18 -11.02 33.99 2.68
N PRO A 19 -10.06 34.93 2.68
CA PRO A 19 -8.73 34.70 2.14
C PRO A 19 -7.90 33.87 3.12
N MET A 20 -7.76 32.57 2.87
CA MET A 20 -6.77 31.72 3.54
C MET A 20 -5.44 31.78 2.78
N ILE A 21 -4.86 32.98 2.76
CA ILE A 21 -3.45 33.20 2.43
C ILE A 21 -2.68 33.09 3.76
N GLU A 22 -1.52 32.44 3.75
CA GLU A 22 -0.52 32.46 4.84
C GLU A 22 -0.53 31.30 5.86
N ALA A 23 -0.41 30.04 5.40
CA ALA A 23 0.03 28.94 6.28
C ALA A 23 0.82 27.80 5.59
N ARG A 24 1.34 28.00 4.37
CA ARG A 24 2.06 26.94 3.62
C ARG A 24 3.59 27.07 3.60
N SER A 25 4.18 28.09 4.23
CA SER A 25 5.63 28.35 4.14
C SER A 25 6.51 27.71 5.21
N LEU A 26 5.94 27.09 6.26
CA LEU A 26 6.72 26.51 7.37
C LEU A 26 6.89 24.98 7.32
N GLY A 27 6.09 24.26 6.53
CA GLY A 27 6.15 22.79 6.46
C GLY A 27 7.31 22.22 5.63
N VAL A 28 7.82 22.96 4.63
CA VAL A 28 8.83 22.45 3.69
C VAL A 28 10.25 22.50 4.27
N ARG A 29 10.50 23.30 5.32
CA ARG A 29 11.84 23.41 5.94
C ARG A 29 12.16 22.33 6.97
N LEU A 30 11.14 21.65 7.52
CA LEU A 30 11.35 20.58 8.51
C LEU A 30 11.65 19.22 7.86
N TRP A 31 11.20 18.97 6.63
CA TRP A 31 11.47 17.68 5.97
C TRP A 31 12.92 17.57 5.49
N ASN A 32 13.53 18.67 5.05
CA ASN A 32 14.93 18.70 4.63
C ASN A 32 15.94 18.58 5.80
N ALA A 33 15.51 18.78 7.06
CA ALA A 33 16.39 18.64 8.23
C ALA A 33 16.39 17.20 8.80
N VAL A 34 15.32 16.41 8.57
CA VAL A 34 15.23 15.04 9.10
C VAL A 34 16.02 14.04 8.23
N SER A 35 16.16 14.27 6.92
CA SER A 35 17.00 13.42 6.07
C SER A 35 18.51 13.55 6.31
N ALA A 36 18.97 14.60 7.00
CA ALA A 36 20.39 14.83 7.25
C ALA A 36 20.93 14.16 8.53
N VAL A 37 20.06 13.65 9.42
CA VAL A 37 20.47 13.09 10.73
C VAL A 37 20.38 11.55 10.78
N LEU A 38 19.85 10.89 9.76
CA LEU A 38 19.75 9.42 9.71
C LEU A 38 20.93 8.72 9.00
N SER A 39 22.00 9.44 8.65
CA SER A 39 23.12 8.89 7.85
C SER A 39 24.42 8.63 8.63
N THR A 40 24.46 8.76 9.96
CA THR A 40 25.75 8.74 10.71
C THR A 40 25.89 7.70 11.82
N THR A 41 24.96 6.76 12.02
CA THR A 41 25.10 5.76 13.10
C THR A 41 24.87 4.33 12.66
N ARG A 42 25.71 3.83 11.77
CA ARG A 42 26.04 2.39 11.69
C ARG A 42 27.52 2.18 11.38
N LEU A 43 28.34 2.40 12.39
CA LEU A 43 29.66 1.78 12.47
C LEU A 43 29.79 1.08 13.83
N ALA A 44 30.29 -0.16 13.75
CA ALA A 44 30.94 -0.92 14.81
C ALA A 44 30.08 -1.51 15.94
N VAL A 45 29.59 -2.74 15.74
CA VAL A 45 29.93 -3.88 16.61
C VAL A 45 30.07 -5.12 15.71
N GLY A 46 31.29 -5.62 15.57
CA GLY A 46 31.56 -6.96 15.07
C GLY A 46 31.97 -7.87 16.22
N ILE A 47 31.86 -9.18 16.02
CA ILE A 47 32.86 -10.20 16.36
C ILE A 47 32.65 -11.40 15.42
N ALA A 48 33.79 -11.84 14.86
CA ALA A 48 34.18 -13.08 14.17
C ALA A 48 33.21 -14.29 14.24
N VAL A 49 33.07 -15.13 13.20
CA VAL A 49 34.10 -16.04 12.65
C VAL A 49 33.72 -16.46 11.22
N GLY A 50 34.67 -16.47 10.28
CA GLY A 50 34.52 -17.15 8.98
C GLY A 50 35.29 -16.48 7.84
N VAL A 51 36.57 -16.81 7.71
CA VAL A 51 37.50 -16.31 6.67
C VAL A 51 37.21 -16.95 5.32
N ALA A 52 36.82 -16.17 4.32
CA ALA A 52 37.10 -16.43 2.90
C ALA A 52 37.06 -15.11 2.11
N SER A 53 38.23 -14.70 1.63
CA SER A 53 38.50 -13.48 0.86
C SER A 53 37.64 -13.33 -0.39
N LEU A 54 36.89 -12.23 -0.48
CA LEU A 54 36.67 -11.46 -1.72
C LEU A 54 36.64 -9.98 -1.34
N ALA A 55 37.77 -9.32 -1.52
CA ALA A 55 37.90 -7.87 -1.49
C ALA A 55 37.17 -7.28 -2.71
N GLY A 56 35.85 -7.10 -2.60
CA GLY A 56 35.06 -6.34 -3.54
C GLY A 56 35.00 -4.89 -3.09
N ALA A 57 35.87 -4.05 -3.65
CA ALA A 57 35.77 -2.60 -3.54
C ALA A 57 34.40 -2.16 -4.10
N VAL A 58 33.49 -1.72 -3.23
CA VAL A 58 32.26 -1.04 -3.66
C VAL A 58 32.66 0.37 -4.09
N LEU A 59 33.08 0.51 -5.35
CA LEU A 59 33.12 1.79 -6.05
C LEU A 59 31.68 2.27 -6.18
N VAL A 60 31.26 3.17 -5.29
CA VAL A 60 30.08 4.01 -5.54
C VAL A 60 30.47 4.98 -6.66
N LEU A 61 30.18 4.59 -7.89
CA LEU A 61 30.25 5.48 -9.03
C LEU A 61 29.15 6.53 -8.85
N ALA A 62 29.56 7.74 -8.45
CA ALA A 62 28.78 8.94 -8.65
C ALA A 62 28.62 9.14 -10.17
N GLN A 63 27.60 8.52 -10.77
CA GLN A 63 27.16 8.90 -12.10
C GLN A 63 26.54 10.29 -11.98
N GLU A 64 27.24 11.31 -12.50
CA GLU A 64 26.62 12.58 -12.84
C GLU A 64 25.38 12.29 -13.69
N ALA A 65 24.21 12.56 -13.13
CA ALA A 65 22.94 12.39 -13.81
C ALA A 65 23.01 13.17 -15.14
N PRO A 66 22.83 12.51 -16.29
CA PRO A 66 22.92 13.16 -17.58
C PRO A 66 21.95 14.35 -17.60
N LYS A 67 22.50 15.54 -17.84
CA LYS A 67 21.74 16.79 -17.91
C LYS A 67 20.61 16.57 -18.92
N PRO A 68 19.33 16.70 -18.52
CA PRO A 68 18.23 16.37 -19.41
C PRO A 68 18.32 17.26 -20.63
N ALA A 69 18.46 16.63 -21.80
CA ALA A 69 18.30 17.31 -23.08
C ALA A 69 16.96 18.06 -23.04
N SER A 70 16.97 19.30 -23.54
CA SER A 70 15.78 20.17 -23.56
C SER A 70 14.56 19.38 -24.01
N ALA A 71 13.60 19.21 -23.11
CA ALA A 71 12.44 18.39 -23.38
C ALA A 71 11.64 18.99 -24.53
N ASP A 72 11.42 18.19 -25.57
CA ASP A 72 10.56 18.55 -26.69
C ASP A 72 9.14 18.84 -26.16
N PRO A 73 8.54 20.02 -26.43
CA PRO A 73 7.18 20.34 -25.98
C PRO A 73 6.15 19.30 -26.44
N ALA A 74 6.31 18.70 -27.62
CA ALA A 74 5.41 17.64 -28.10
C ALA A 74 5.51 16.35 -27.27
N SER A 75 6.62 16.14 -26.53
CA SER A 75 6.74 15.01 -25.60
C SER A 75 6.01 15.27 -24.28
N ILE A 76 5.92 16.52 -23.84
CA ILE A 76 5.24 16.93 -22.60
C ILE A 76 3.74 16.73 -22.76
N GLU A 77 3.16 17.21 -23.86
CA GLU A 77 1.72 17.05 -24.13
C GLU A 77 1.30 15.58 -24.19
N ARG A 78 2.05 14.74 -24.92
CA ARG A 78 1.80 13.29 -24.97
C ARG A 78 1.78 12.63 -23.60
N LYS A 79 2.70 13.00 -22.71
CA LYS A 79 2.75 12.47 -21.35
C LYS A 79 1.57 12.94 -20.51
N LEU A 80 1.13 14.19 -20.66
CA LEU A 80 -0.07 14.71 -19.98
C LEU A 80 -1.34 13.95 -20.41
N ASP A 81 -1.49 13.69 -21.70
CA ASP A 81 -2.62 12.92 -22.22
C ASP A 81 -2.59 11.48 -21.72
N GLN A 82 -1.42 10.85 -21.71
CA GLN A 82 -1.26 9.49 -21.17
C GLN A 82 -1.52 9.42 -19.66
N ALA A 83 -1.02 10.40 -18.90
CA ALA A 83 -1.27 10.49 -17.46
C ALA A 83 -2.77 10.67 -17.15
N ARG A 84 -3.49 11.48 -17.95
CA ARG A 84 -4.94 11.61 -17.86
C ARG A 84 -5.63 10.27 -18.09
N ALA A 85 -5.24 9.54 -19.14
CA ALA A 85 -5.79 8.22 -19.43
C ALA A 85 -5.57 7.23 -18.27
N TYR A 86 -4.42 7.26 -17.59
CA TYR A 86 -4.19 6.44 -16.39
C TYR A 86 -5.14 6.78 -15.25
N VAL A 87 -5.35 8.08 -14.97
CA VAL A 87 -6.28 8.51 -13.92
C VAL A 87 -7.72 8.08 -14.25
N ASP A 88 -8.15 8.24 -15.50
CA ASP A 88 -9.48 7.81 -15.94
C ASP A 88 -9.65 6.29 -15.86
N ARG A 89 -8.62 5.53 -16.22
CA ARG A 89 -8.64 4.06 -16.09
C ARG A 89 -8.69 3.62 -14.63
N MET A 90 -8.00 4.30 -13.71
CA MET A 90 -8.13 4.05 -12.27
C MET A 90 -9.55 4.29 -11.75
N ARG A 91 -10.23 5.35 -12.22
CA ARG A 91 -11.65 5.58 -11.90
C ARG A 91 -12.53 4.45 -12.39
N GLY A 92 -12.29 3.96 -13.60
CA GLY A 92 -12.97 2.79 -14.16
C GLY A 92 -12.79 1.53 -13.31
N MET A 93 -11.56 1.21 -12.90
CA MET A 93 -11.27 0.05 -12.05
C MET A 93 -11.98 0.14 -10.69
N ILE A 94 -12.01 1.32 -10.07
CA ILE A 94 -12.74 1.52 -8.80
C ILE A 94 -14.24 1.35 -9.00
N SER A 95 -14.80 1.86 -10.11
CA SER A 95 -16.22 1.67 -10.44
C SER A 95 -16.56 0.19 -10.59
N SER A 96 -15.73 -0.57 -11.31
CA SER A 96 -15.90 -2.02 -11.46
C SER A 96 -15.81 -2.74 -10.10
N GLY A 97 -14.87 -2.33 -9.24
CA GLY A 97 -14.70 -2.92 -7.92
C GLY A 97 -15.91 -2.71 -7.00
N PHE A 98 -16.68 -1.64 -7.15
CA PHE A 98 -17.94 -1.47 -6.41
C PHE A 98 -19.01 -2.48 -6.81
N SER A 99 -19.10 -2.86 -8.10
CA SER A 99 -20.01 -3.90 -8.56
C SER A 99 -19.66 -5.27 -7.95
N GLU A 100 -18.37 -5.60 -7.88
CA GLU A 100 -17.87 -6.82 -7.22
C GLU A 100 -18.15 -6.83 -5.72
N LEU A 101 -18.02 -5.69 -5.04
CA LEU A 101 -18.38 -5.56 -3.63
C LEU A 101 -19.88 -5.81 -3.41
N GLU A 102 -20.73 -5.35 -4.31
CA GLU A 102 -22.17 -5.60 -4.23
C GLU A 102 -22.49 -7.09 -4.40
N GLU A 103 -21.81 -7.77 -5.33
CA GLU A 103 -21.93 -9.21 -5.52
C GLU A 103 -21.46 -10.00 -4.28
N ALA A 104 -20.32 -9.62 -3.70
CA ALA A 104 -19.80 -10.22 -2.47
C ALA A 104 -20.76 -10.07 -1.29
N ARG A 105 -21.47 -8.94 -1.20
CA ARG A 105 -22.52 -8.72 -0.19
C ARG A 105 -23.73 -9.62 -0.42
N LYS A 106 -24.13 -9.85 -1.67
CA LYS A 106 -25.23 -10.76 -2.03
C LYS A 106 -24.90 -12.22 -1.70
N SER A 107 -23.64 -12.63 -1.88
CA SER A 107 -23.20 -13.99 -1.54
C SER A 107 -23.01 -14.21 -0.03
N SER A 108 -23.20 -13.18 0.81
CA SER A 108 -23.07 -13.24 2.28
C SER A 108 -21.73 -13.82 2.79
N ASN A 109 -20.67 -13.79 1.97
CA ASN A 109 -19.35 -14.26 2.35
C ASN A 109 -18.56 -13.10 2.98
N VAL A 110 -18.47 -13.09 4.32
CA VAL A 110 -17.81 -12.03 5.08
C VAL A 110 -16.34 -11.89 4.71
N ALA A 111 -15.65 -12.99 4.41
CA ALA A 111 -14.25 -12.97 3.99
C ALA A 111 -14.09 -12.28 2.61
N ARG A 112 -14.98 -12.57 1.66
CA ARG A 112 -14.99 -11.90 0.34
C ARG A 112 -15.24 -10.39 0.50
N VAL A 113 -16.21 -10.00 1.32
CA VAL A 113 -16.54 -8.58 1.54
C VAL A 113 -15.35 -7.82 2.13
N ASN A 114 -14.67 -8.37 3.13
CA ASN A 114 -13.51 -7.74 3.75
C ASN A 114 -12.33 -7.59 2.75
N CYS A 115 -12.01 -8.67 2.03
CA CYS A 115 -10.97 -8.66 1.00
C CYS A 115 -11.22 -7.58 -0.06
N VAL A 116 -12.44 -7.53 -0.61
CA VAL A 116 -12.82 -6.54 -1.62
C VAL A 116 -12.81 -5.12 -1.03
N SER A 117 -13.26 -4.92 0.21
CA SER A 117 -13.25 -3.60 0.85
C SER A 117 -11.85 -3.05 1.09
N ASP A 118 -10.89 -3.91 1.46
CA ASP A 118 -9.50 -3.53 1.71
C ASP A 118 -8.80 -3.14 0.40
N ALA A 119 -8.98 -3.93 -0.66
CA ALA A 119 -8.47 -3.63 -1.99
C ALA A 119 -9.05 -2.30 -2.53
N LEU A 120 -10.38 -2.12 -2.44
CA LEU A 120 -11.05 -0.87 -2.84
C LEU A 120 -10.57 0.35 -2.04
N GLY A 121 -10.35 0.19 -0.72
CA GLY A 121 -9.81 1.24 0.13
C GLY A 121 -8.44 1.70 -0.37
N THR A 122 -7.57 0.75 -0.70
CA THR A 122 -6.23 1.00 -1.23
C THR A 122 -6.29 1.68 -2.61
N MET A 123 -7.12 1.19 -3.54
CA MET A 123 -7.28 1.79 -4.87
C MET A 123 -7.77 3.24 -4.80
N LYS A 124 -8.71 3.57 -3.91
CA LYS A 124 -9.19 4.94 -3.69
C LYS A 124 -8.07 5.85 -3.17
N GLY A 125 -7.23 5.35 -2.29
CA GLY A 125 -6.05 6.07 -1.79
C GLY A 125 -5.07 6.39 -2.93
N LEU A 126 -4.77 5.39 -3.77
CA LEU A 126 -3.89 5.55 -4.94
C LEU A 126 -4.46 6.53 -5.97
N LEU A 127 -5.76 6.47 -6.26
CA LEU A 127 -6.40 7.42 -7.17
C LEU A 127 -6.28 8.86 -6.67
N ARG A 128 -6.59 9.12 -5.39
CA ARG A 128 -6.45 10.46 -4.81
C ARG A 128 -5.02 10.99 -4.88
N LEU A 129 -4.05 10.12 -4.63
CA LEU A 129 -2.63 10.47 -4.77
C LEU A 129 -2.29 10.81 -6.23
N ALA A 130 -2.73 9.99 -7.18
CA ALA A 130 -2.48 10.20 -8.60
C ALA A 130 -3.13 11.48 -9.14
N GLU A 131 -4.33 11.83 -8.68
CA GLU A 131 -5.00 13.10 -9.03
C GLU A 131 -4.20 14.31 -8.54
N GLY A 132 -3.67 14.27 -7.32
CA GLY A 132 -2.79 15.33 -6.80
C GLY A 132 -1.47 15.46 -7.56
N ILE A 133 -0.88 14.33 -7.94
CA ILE A 133 0.34 14.30 -8.78
C ILE A 133 0.03 14.83 -10.18
N PHE A 134 -1.12 14.48 -10.77
CA PHE A 134 -1.52 14.94 -12.08
C PHE A 134 -1.68 16.47 -12.14
N LEU A 135 -2.25 17.09 -11.12
CA LEU A 135 -2.30 18.55 -11.01
C LEU A 135 -0.88 19.16 -10.97
N SER A 136 0.02 18.57 -10.17
CA SER A 136 1.42 19.01 -10.10
C SER A 136 2.14 18.85 -11.45
N MET A 137 1.83 17.78 -12.20
CA MET A 137 2.35 17.53 -13.54
C MET A 137 1.87 18.57 -14.56
N GLN A 138 0.60 19.00 -14.48
CA GLN A 138 0.05 20.07 -15.32
C GLN A 138 0.72 21.42 -15.05
N GLU A 139 1.02 21.73 -13.78
CA GLU A 139 1.80 22.92 -13.43
C GLU A 139 3.20 22.87 -14.06
N CYS A 140 3.88 21.72 -13.98
CA CYS A 140 5.19 21.54 -14.61
C CYS A 140 5.15 21.64 -16.14
N GLY A 141 4.11 21.08 -16.77
CA GLY A 141 3.87 21.24 -18.21
C GLY A 141 3.65 22.70 -18.61
N SER A 142 2.93 23.46 -17.79
CA SER A 142 2.70 24.91 -18.02
C SER A 142 4.00 25.72 -17.94
N ARG A 143 4.93 25.31 -17.07
CA ARG A 143 6.29 25.89 -16.99
C ARG A 143 7.24 25.38 -18.08
N LYS A 144 6.81 24.44 -18.93
CA LYS A 144 7.64 23.74 -19.93
C LYS A 144 8.86 23.05 -19.29
N ASP A 145 8.72 22.62 -18.05
CA ASP A 145 9.77 21.92 -17.31
C ASP A 145 9.62 20.41 -17.49
N GLY A 146 10.24 19.89 -18.56
CA GLY A 146 10.12 18.47 -18.90
C GLY A 146 10.78 17.53 -17.90
N ALA A 147 11.78 17.97 -17.12
CA ALA A 147 12.38 17.16 -16.07
C ALA A 147 11.38 16.96 -14.91
N CYS A 148 10.69 18.05 -14.50
CA CYS A 148 9.60 17.93 -13.54
C CYS A 148 8.44 17.06 -14.10
N THR A 149 8.00 17.32 -15.34
CA THR A 149 6.91 16.54 -15.96
C THR A 149 7.23 15.05 -16.00
N GLU A 150 8.47 14.67 -16.33
CA GLU A 150 8.87 13.27 -16.35
C GLU A 150 8.82 12.62 -14.96
N HIS A 151 9.33 13.32 -13.95
CA HIS A 151 9.31 12.83 -12.59
C HIS A 151 7.89 12.59 -12.07
N GLU A 152 6.98 13.53 -12.29
CA GLU A 152 5.57 13.36 -11.90
C GLU A 152 4.87 12.27 -12.74
N TYR A 153 5.19 12.14 -14.03
CA TYR A 153 4.68 11.08 -14.89
C TYR A 153 5.06 9.68 -14.36
N VAL A 154 6.32 9.48 -13.94
CA VAL A 154 6.78 8.21 -13.36
C VAL A 154 6.04 7.88 -12.08
N LYS A 155 5.74 8.87 -11.22
CA LYS A 155 4.94 8.60 -10.01
C LYS A 155 3.52 8.16 -10.35
N ILE A 156 2.88 8.78 -11.35
CA ILE A 156 1.53 8.39 -11.81
C ILE A 156 1.56 6.96 -12.35
N SER A 157 2.56 6.59 -13.15
CA SER A 157 2.64 5.24 -13.72
C SER A 157 2.84 4.16 -12.65
N VAL A 158 3.64 4.44 -11.61
CA VAL A 158 3.78 3.54 -10.44
C VAL A 158 2.47 3.40 -9.68
N ALA A 159 1.76 4.50 -9.41
CA ALA A 159 0.46 4.47 -8.74
C ALA A 159 -0.58 3.69 -9.58
N PHE A 160 -0.55 3.88 -10.90
CA PHE A 160 -1.40 3.16 -11.85
C PHE A 160 -1.14 1.64 -11.82
N ASN A 161 0.12 1.21 -11.97
CA ASN A 161 0.49 -0.20 -11.90
C ASN A 161 0.06 -0.83 -10.57
N LYS A 162 0.21 -0.08 -9.47
CA LYS A 162 -0.23 -0.57 -8.16
C LYS A 162 -1.75 -0.69 -8.06
N CYS A 163 -2.49 0.15 -8.77
CA CYS A 163 -3.93 0.04 -8.87
C CYS A 163 -4.36 -1.19 -9.70
N GLU A 164 -3.65 -1.51 -10.78
CA GLU A 164 -3.85 -2.75 -11.55
C GLU A 164 -3.56 -4.01 -10.70
N ASP A 165 -2.51 -4.01 -9.86
CA ASP A 165 -2.25 -5.10 -8.90
C ASP A 165 -3.45 -5.32 -7.96
N MET A 166 -4.01 -4.22 -7.43
CA MET A 166 -5.15 -4.27 -6.52
C MET A 166 -6.44 -4.73 -7.23
N GLU A 167 -6.61 -4.36 -8.50
CA GLU A 167 -7.70 -4.88 -9.32
C GLU A 167 -7.57 -6.40 -9.52
N GLY A 168 -6.35 -6.90 -9.73
CA GLY A 168 -6.07 -8.34 -9.76
C GLY A 168 -6.39 -9.04 -8.44
N GLN A 169 -6.03 -8.44 -7.30
CA GLN A 169 -6.39 -8.96 -5.98
C GLN A 169 -7.90 -8.97 -5.77
N LEU A 170 -8.60 -7.92 -6.20
CA LEU A 170 -10.05 -7.79 -6.10
C LEU A 170 -10.76 -8.91 -6.87
N LYS A 171 -10.31 -9.22 -8.09
CA LYS A 171 -10.81 -10.36 -8.88
C LYS A 171 -10.47 -11.72 -8.25
N GLY A 172 -9.38 -11.79 -7.48
CA GLY A 172 -8.98 -12.98 -6.72
C GLY A 172 -9.72 -13.17 -5.39
N CYS A 173 -10.38 -12.11 -4.87
CA CYS A 173 -11.19 -12.18 -3.66
C CYS A 173 -12.43 -13.05 -3.91
N GLY A 174 -12.35 -14.34 -3.56
CA GLY A 174 -13.44 -15.31 -3.77
C GLY A 174 -13.06 -16.54 -4.59
N GLY A 175 -11.77 -16.80 -4.83
CA GLY A 175 -11.33 -18.06 -5.45
C GLY A 175 -11.90 -19.31 -4.77
N PRO A 176 -11.93 -20.48 -5.45
CA PRO A 176 -12.67 -21.70 -5.08
C PRO A 176 -12.26 -22.37 -3.76
N SER A 177 -11.47 -21.71 -2.92
CA SER A 177 -10.87 -22.25 -1.70
C SER A 177 -11.52 -21.73 -0.41
N MET A 178 -12.46 -20.78 -0.48
CA MET A 178 -13.09 -20.24 0.75
C MET A 178 -14.33 -21.04 1.17
N ASP A 179 -15.04 -21.69 0.24
CA ASP A 179 -16.07 -22.69 0.58
C ASP A 179 -15.47 -24.06 0.92
N GLY A 180 -14.19 -24.26 0.58
CA GLY A 180 -13.35 -25.39 1.01
C GLY A 180 -12.60 -25.12 2.32
N ALA A 181 -12.84 -23.99 2.99
CA ALA A 181 -12.37 -23.76 4.34
C ALA A 181 -13.18 -24.65 5.29
N VAL A 182 -12.77 -25.91 5.36
CA VAL A 182 -13.20 -26.90 6.35
C VAL A 182 -12.92 -26.36 7.74
N ASP A 183 -13.84 -25.62 8.36
CA ASP A 183 -14.03 -25.21 9.78
C ASP A 183 -12.80 -25.19 10.75
N GLY A 184 -11.57 -25.04 10.27
CA GLY A 184 -10.36 -25.34 11.03
C GLY A 184 -10.26 -26.79 11.56
N LYS A 185 -11.13 -27.72 11.15
CA LYS A 185 -11.02 -29.13 11.52
C LYS A 185 -10.43 -29.89 10.34
N PRO A 186 -9.13 -30.24 10.34
CA PRO A 186 -8.64 -31.16 9.32
C PRO A 186 -9.49 -32.43 9.41
N VAL A 187 -10.21 -32.76 8.33
CA VAL A 187 -10.87 -34.07 8.21
C VAL A 187 -9.74 -35.05 7.95
N ILE A 188 -9.15 -35.53 9.04
CA ILE A 188 -8.15 -36.58 9.02
C ILE A 188 -8.93 -37.88 8.89
N GLU A 189 -9.10 -38.37 7.66
CA GLU A 189 -9.46 -39.77 7.44
C GLU A 189 -8.27 -40.63 7.86
N LYS A 190 -8.30 -41.10 9.11
CA LYS A 190 -7.27 -42.00 9.64
C LYS A 190 -7.67 -43.43 9.28
N THR A 191 -7.17 -43.95 8.18
CA THR A 191 -7.18 -45.39 7.90
C THR A 191 -6.09 -46.04 8.74
N VAL A 192 -6.47 -46.71 9.83
CA VAL A 192 -5.54 -47.52 10.64
C VAL A 192 -5.71 -48.97 10.23
N ASP A 193 -4.65 -49.57 9.69
CA ASP A 193 -4.63 -51.00 9.37
C ASP A 193 -4.79 -51.84 10.63
N SER A 194 -5.58 -52.91 10.55
CA SER A 194 -5.96 -53.75 11.70
C SER A 194 -4.79 -54.50 12.36
N ASP A 195 -3.63 -54.53 11.71
CA ASP A 195 -2.42 -55.21 12.18
C ASP A 195 -1.53 -54.32 13.06
N ILE A 196 -1.88 -53.04 13.27
CA ILE A 196 -1.11 -52.12 14.12
C ILE A 196 -1.62 -52.24 15.57
N PRO A 197 -0.80 -52.73 16.52
CA PRO A 197 -1.19 -52.79 17.92
C PRO A 197 -1.39 -51.37 18.48
N ASP A 198 -2.54 -51.13 19.13
CA ASP A 198 -2.90 -49.85 19.76
C ASP A 198 -2.14 -49.65 21.09
N LEU A 199 -0.81 -49.53 20.99
CA LEU A 199 0.07 -49.23 22.10
C LEU A 199 0.12 -47.72 22.29
N ASN A 200 -0.72 -47.19 23.18
CA ASN A 200 -0.69 -45.78 23.56
C ASN A 200 0.64 -45.47 24.27
N PRO A 201 1.55 -44.66 23.66
CA PRO A 201 2.89 -44.41 24.21
C PRO A 201 2.89 -43.50 25.46
N VAL A 202 1.72 -43.01 25.88
CA VAL A 202 1.56 -42.13 27.06
C VAL A 202 1.20 -42.92 28.33
N GLY A 203 0.89 -44.22 28.20
CA GLY A 203 0.60 -45.09 29.34
C GLY A 203 1.83 -45.32 30.23
N GLY A 204 1.95 -44.53 31.31
CA GLY A 204 3.04 -44.65 32.29
C GLY A 204 3.91 -43.40 32.43
N LEU A 205 3.68 -42.36 31.63
CA LEU A 205 4.33 -41.07 31.82
C LEU A 205 3.51 -40.26 32.84
N THR A 206 3.93 -40.26 34.10
CA THR A 206 3.50 -39.25 35.06
C THR A 206 3.88 -37.88 34.49
N ALA A 207 2.89 -37.04 34.20
CA ALA A 207 3.11 -35.68 33.74
C ALA A 207 3.99 -34.96 34.78
N VAL A 208 5.27 -34.81 34.48
CA VAL A 208 6.14 -33.91 35.23
C VAL A 208 5.76 -32.53 34.73
N ASP A 209 4.86 -31.85 35.44
CA ASP A 209 4.56 -30.45 35.17
C ASP A 209 5.90 -29.69 35.22
N PRO A 210 6.36 -29.12 34.09
CA PRO A 210 7.60 -28.36 34.11
C PRO A 210 7.36 -27.16 35.02
N LYS A 211 8.09 -27.13 36.14
CA LYS A 211 8.09 -25.98 37.06
C LYS A 211 8.72 -24.80 36.31
N LEU A 212 7.89 -24.05 35.57
CA LEU A 212 8.28 -22.80 34.94
C LEU A 212 8.53 -21.78 36.06
N GLU A 213 9.78 -21.66 36.50
CA GLU A 213 10.20 -20.48 37.25
C GLU A 213 10.26 -19.30 36.28
N VAL A 214 9.30 -18.40 36.42
CA VAL A 214 9.22 -17.18 35.63
C VAL A 214 10.41 -16.30 36.06
N PRO A 215 11.33 -15.93 35.15
CA PRO A 215 12.43 -15.05 35.50
C PRO A 215 11.87 -13.67 35.91
N PRO A 216 12.58 -12.93 36.78
CA PRO A 216 12.18 -11.59 37.16
C PRO A 216 12.06 -10.68 35.92
N SER A 217 11.02 -9.83 35.91
CA SER A 217 10.73 -8.91 34.81
C SER A 217 11.92 -8.00 34.50
N ALA A 218 12.50 -8.13 33.30
CA ALA A 218 13.64 -7.34 32.83
C ALA A 218 13.23 -5.98 32.22
N SER A 219 12.11 -5.39 32.66
CA SER A 219 11.66 -4.09 32.16
C SER A 219 12.31 -2.94 32.95
N PRO A 220 13.07 -2.02 32.32
CA PRO A 220 13.86 -1.00 33.01
C PRO A 220 13.06 0.23 33.50
N PHE A 221 11.72 0.19 33.50
CA PHE A 221 10.87 1.37 33.73
C PHE A 221 10.05 1.37 35.04
N PHE A 222 10.19 0.38 35.91
CA PHE A 222 9.61 0.45 37.25
C PHE A 222 10.50 1.28 38.19
N LYS A 223 10.46 2.61 38.04
CA LYS A 223 10.80 3.51 39.15
C LYS A 223 9.60 3.56 40.09
N THR A 224 9.74 2.92 41.24
CA THR A 224 8.90 3.17 42.42
C THR A 224 9.04 4.64 42.81
N GLY A 225 7.96 5.41 42.69
CA GLY A 225 7.87 6.75 43.25
C GLY A 225 7.93 6.68 44.78
N GLY A 226 8.83 7.46 45.37
CA GLY A 226 8.82 7.80 46.80
C GLY A 226 8.05 9.07 47.06
#